data_AF-A0A965HD44-F1
#
_entry.id   AF-A0A965HD44-F1
#
_cell.length_a   1.000
_cell.length_b   1.000
_cell.length_c   1.000
_cell.angle_alpha   90.00
_cell.angle_beta   90.00
_cell.angle_gamma   90.00
#
_symmetry.space_group_name_H-M   'P 1'
#
loop_
_entity.id
_entity.type
_entity.pdbx_description
1 polymer ?
#
loop_
_entity_poly.entity_id
_entity_poly.type
_entity_poly.pdbx_seq_one_letter_code
_entity_poly.pdbx_strand_id
1 'polypeptide(L)'
;MNTPIFGTFQKAVRIRPNTTGSARRWLQRMGGLVLFFFVLFLVLGRVVGVPRAWKDRLVRELASRGLEVDAKKITLDPLGGLVARDLVVYRDAGRKEERLRVGRVELALNWLAWKKGEPFLSGARLRDAHIDWPLGEGVEAVARRVEAVIEFRPGEIRFQRLRGQVLGFDLDLQGRVGTEQGRMAAPQILPMAAAWRSLEKALKDLGGPAPRIQSEFSVEIGRPDLNKAEILMTGNRAVWKGVHLKELELRATLADGAARLEKFHIGFERGAFEMVGWADFAGGRAAVEYSSDADLSLFAPAAGGMELTLRELHGQNPPQITGKIEMDWIQTPGFLWQSRLEMGEFRLGLVPYRSLVVPWVSDGKRWMLQGLKLEAVSGGTLEGQLTFDGKAELKGNFQSHLDPKGLAPLFGPGATAFWNSLDFVAAPKIDMRVTGAGLSEELIRLDGKVDAGPFRYKGVEISDLTGDYSFAKGELKVGHLQVHSGGG
;
A
#
# COMPACT_ATOMS: atom_id res chain seq x y z
N MET A 1 -100.86 -17.33 -68.54
CA MET A 1 -100.97 -15.87 -68.78
C MET A 1 -99.60 -15.28 -68.53
N ASN A 2 -98.77 -15.16 -69.58
CA ASN A 2 -98.69 -14.01 -70.50
C ASN A 2 -98.28 -12.73 -69.76
N THR A 3 -97.00 -12.37 -69.65
CA THR A 3 -96.01 -11.85 -70.64
C THR A 3 -95.64 -10.39 -70.26
N PRO A 4 -94.51 -9.85 -70.73
CA PRO A 4 -93.52 -9.11 -69.94
C PRO A 4 -93.43 -7.63 -70.40
N ILE A 5 -92.33 -6.92 -70.10
CA ILE A 5 -91.46 -6.21 -71.10
C ILE A 5 -90.51 -5.20 -70.43
N PHE A 6 -89.21 -5.53 -70.57
CA PHE A 6 -88.01 -4.74 -70.92
C PHE A 6 -87.60 -3.43 -70.24
N GLY A 7 -86.28 -3.31 -70.03
CA GLY A 7 -85.59 -2.03 -70.02
C GLY A 7 -84.11 -2.07 -69.64
N THR A 8 -83.25 -2.54 -70.56
CA THR A 8 -81.91 -1.96 -70.92
C THR A 8 -80.89 -1.62 -69.82
N PHE A 9 -79.71 -2.26 -69.85
CA PHE A 9 -78.40 -1.61 -70.13
C PHE A 9 -77.26 -2.63 -69.93
N GLN A 10 -76.86 -3.31 -71.00
CA GLN A 10 -75.52 -3.89 -71.12
C GLN A 10 -74.52 -2.76 -71.42
N LYS A 11 -73.66 -2.44 -70.46
CA LYS A 11 -72.37 -1.78 -70.72
C LYS A 11 -71.25 -2.65 -70.18
N ALA A 12 -70.39 -3.06 -71.09
CA ALA A 12 -69.14 -3.73 -70.80
C ALA A 12 -68.27 -2.86 -69.88
N VAL A 13 -67.92 -3.39 -68.70
CA VAL A 13 -66.76 -2.93 -67.93
C VAL A 13 -65.96 -4.16 -67.58
N ARG A 14 -64.85 -4.35 -68.29
CA ARG A 14 -63.72 -5.20 -67.88
C ARG A 14 -63.29 -4.74 -66.49
N ILE A 15 -63.66 -5.47 -65.45
CA ILE A 15 -63.09 -5.30 -64.12
C ILE A 15 -61.69 -5.91 -64.15
N ARG A 16 -60.69 -5.03 -64.12
CA ARG A 16 -59.27 -5.34 -63.92
C ARG A 16 -59.10 -6.17 -62.63
N PRO A 17 -58.19 -7.15 -62.59
CA PRO A 17 -57.91 -7.89 -61.37
C PRO A 17 -57.43 -6.96 -60.25
N ASN A 18 -58.00 -7.14 -59.07
CA ASN A 18 -57.68 -6.41 -57.84
C ASN A 18 -56.19 -6.47 -57.54
N THR A 19 -55.59 -5.30 -57.34
CA THR A 19 -54.20 -5.09 -56.93
C THR A 19 -53.98 -5.48 -55.47
N THR A 20 -54.04 -6.77 -55.13
CA THR A 20 -53.55 -7.29 -53.83
C THR A 20 -52.01 -7.40 -53.78
N GLY A 21 -51.33 -7.17 -54.91
CA GLY A 21 -49.87 -7.14 -55.00
C GLY A 21 -49.22 -5.80 -54.59
N SER A 22 -49.96 -4.69 -54.45
CA SER A 22 -49.38 -3.37 -54.13
C SER A 22 -49.30 -3.11 -52.63
N ALA A 23 -50.28 -3.52 -51.82
CA ALA A 23 -50.28 -3.32 -50.37
C ALA A 23 -49.16 -4.12 -49.68
N ARG A 24 -48.92 -5.38 -50.09
CA ARG A 24 -47.83 -6.21 -49.58
C ARG A 24 -46.45 -5.66 -49.97
N ARG A 25 -46.31 -5.16 -51.20
CA ARG A 25 -45.08 -4.49 -51.67
C ARG A 25 -44.89 -3.14 -50.97
N TRP A 26 -45.95 -2.43 -50.63
CA TRP A 26 -45.91 -1.16 -49.89
C TRP A 26 -45.56 -1.39 -48.41
N LEU A 27 -46.13 -2.41 -47.75
CA LEU A 27 -45.74 -2.85 -46.40
C LEU A 27 -44.32 -3.40 -46.33
N GLN A 28 -43.87 -4.15 -47.34
CA GLN A 28 -42.47 -4.60 -47.44
C GLN A 28 -41.50 -3.43 -47.69
N ARG A 29 -41.90 -2.43 -48.49
CA ARG A 29 -41.12 -1.21 -48.70
C ARG A 29 -41.12 -0.34 -47.45
N MET A 30 -42.23 -0.19 -46.73
CA MET A 30 -42.32 0.54 -45.47
C MET A 30 -41.54 -0.16 -44.35
N GLY A 31 -41.67 -1.48 -44.22
CA GLY A 31 -40.89 -2.28 -43.27
C GLY A 31 -39.39 -2.24 -43.60
N GLY A 32 -39.02 -2.30 -44.88
CA GLY A 32 -37.65 -2.13 -45.34
C GLY A 32 -37.11 -0.72 -45.12
N LEU A 33 -37.95 0.32 -45.27
CA LEU A 33 -37.60 1.72 -45.01
C LEU A 33 -37.43 1.98 -43.50
N VAL A 34 -38.32 1.44 -42.67
CA VAL A 34 -38.23 1.52 -41.20
C VAL A 34 -37.01 0.75 -40.70
N LEU A 35 -36.72 -0.43 -41.24
CA LEU A 35 -35.51 -1.18 -40.93
C LEU A 35 -34.26 -0.46 -41.42
N PHE A 36 -34.30 0.15 -42.60
CA PHE A 36 -33.20 0.98 -43.13
C PHE A 36 -32.97 2.21 -42.25
N PHE A 37 -34.02 2.94 -41.85
CA PHE A 37 -33.91 4.08 -40.92
C PHE A 37 -33.49 3.64 -39.52
N PHE A 38 -33.90 2.46 -39.05
CA PHE A 38 -33.47 1.89 -37.77
C PHE A 38 -31.99 1.49 -37.80
N VAL A 39 -31.53 0.81 -38.85
CA VAL A 39 -30.12 0.47 -39.07
C VAL A 39 -29.29 1.73 -39.30
N LEU A 40 -29.79 2.69 -40.07
CA LEU A 40 -29.17 4.00 -40.28
C LEU A 40 -29.10 4.80 -38.97
N PHE A 41 -30.11 4.73 -38.12
CA PHE A 41 -30.14 5.34 -36.78
C PHE A 41 -29.18 4.65 -35.80
N LEU A 42 -29.04 3.33 -35.86
CA LEU A 42 -28.04 2.57 -35.10
C LEU A 42 -26.61 2.87 -35.58
N VAL A 43 -26.39 2.99 -36.89
CA VAL A 43 -25.10 3.34 -37.50
C VAL A 43 -24.75 4.81 -37.23
N LEU A 44 -25.69 5.76 -37.39
CA LEU A 44 -25.52 7.17 -37.03
C LEU A 44 -25.35 7.34 -35.52
N GLY A 45 -26.10 6.62 -34.68
CA GLY A 45 -25.95 6.64 -33.22
C GLY A 45 -24.59 6.08 -32.75
N ARG A 46 -23.96 5.22 -33.54
CA ARG A 46 -22.60 4.69 -33.31
C ARG A 46 -21.51 5.63 -33.85
N VAL A 47 -21.73 6.30 -34.98
CA VAL A 47 -20.74 7.14 -35.67
C VAL A 47 -20.77 8.60 -35.17
N VAL A 48 -21.96 9.18 -35.03
CA VAL A 48 -22.21 10.61 -34.70
C VAL A 48 -22.45 10.84 -33.19
N GLY A 49 -22.92 9.83 -32.46
CA GLY A 49 -23.26 9.93 -31.04
C GLY A 49 -24.73 10.29 -30.78
N VAL A 50 -25.17 10.22 -29.53
CA VAL A 50 -26.56 10.43 -29.11
C VAL A 50 -26.93 11.94 -29.10
N PRO A 51 -28.17 12.36 -29.45
CA PRO A 51 -28.59 13.78 -29.46
C PRO A 51 -28.34 14.52 -28.13
N ARG A 52 -28.00 15.82 -28.19
CA ARG A 52 -27.66 16.67 -27.01
C ARG A 52 -28.70 16.61 -25.89
N ALA A 53 -29.99 16.61 -26.23
CA ALA A 53 -31.09 16.52 -25.26
C ALA A 53 -31.03 15.25 -24.36
N TRP A 54 -30.48 14.14 -24.87
CA TRP A 54 -30.29 12.90 -24.11
C TRP A 54 -29.07 12.99 -23.20
N LYS A 55 -27.97 13.59 -23.70
CA LYS A 55 -26.78 13.90 -22.88
C LYS A 55 -27.18 14.80 -21.71
N ASP A 56 -27.94 15.87 -21.95
CA ASP A 56 -28.36 16.82 -20.91
C ASP A 56 -29.29 16.19 -19.85
N ARG A 57 -30.04 15.14 -20.21
CA ARG A 57 -30.94 14.42 -19.28
C ARG A 57 -30.19 13.37 -18.46
N LEU A 58 -29.23 12.65 -19.06
CA LEU A 58 -28.27 11.79 -18.36
C LEU A 58 -27.44 12.57 -17.35
N VAL A 59 -26.90 13.72 -17.77
CA VAL A 59 -26.12 14.61 -16.90
C VAL A 59 -26.99 15.12 -15.75
N ARG A 60 -28.25 15.50 -16.02
CA ARG A 60 -29.20 15.90 -14.96
C ARG A 60 -29.54 14.76 -13.98
N GLU A 61 -29.69 13.53 -14.46
CA GLU A 61 -30.00 12.40 -13.58
C GLU A 61 -28.79 11.98 -12.74
N LEU A 62 -27.60 11.95 -13.32
CA LEU A 62 -26.35 11.73 -12.56
C LEU A 62 -26.12 12.86 -11.54
N ALA A 63 -26.37 14.12 -11.94
CA ALA A 63 -26.27 15.27 -11.05
C ALA A 63 -27.31 15.23 -9.91
N SER A 64 -28.53 14.76 -10.19
CA SER A 64 -29.57 14.54 -9.16
C SER A 64 -29.18 13.47 -8.14
N ARG A 65 -28.24 12.59 -8.50
CA ARG A 65 -27.63 11.57 -7.63
C ARG A 65 -26.27 12.03 -7.06
N GLY A 66 -25.95 13.32 -7.17
CA GLY A 66 -24.73 13.91 -6.61
C GLY A 66 -23.46 13.65 -7.42
N LEU A 67 -23.56 13.14 -8.64
CA LEU A 67 -22.44 12.89 -9.56
C LEU A 67 -22.49 13.90 -10.70
N GLU A 68 -21.61 14.89 -10.69
CA GLU A 68 -21.49 15.82 -11.82
C GLU A 68 -20.56 15.24 -12.87
N VAL A 69 -21.06 15.05 -14.08
CA VAL A 69 -20.36 14.25 -15.10
C VAL A 69 -20.37 14.95 -16.45
N ASP A 70 -19.24 14.95 -17.15
CA ASP A 70 -19.17 15.21 -18.59
C ASP A 70 -18.69 13.96 -19.33
N ALA A 71 -19.18 13.72 -20.53
CA ALA A 71 -18.76 12.60 -21.37
C ALA A 71 -18.45 13.12 -22.76
N LYS A 72 -17.25 12.82 -23.26
CA LYS A 72 -16.78 13.28 -24.57
C LYS A 72 -17.63 12.73 -25.71
N LYS A 73 -18.02 11.45 -25.62
CA LYS A 73 -18.89 10.81 -26.61
C LYS A 73 -19.80 9.79 -25.93
N ILE A 74 -21.10 9.86 -26.20
CA ILE A 74 -22.09 8.85 -25.79
C ILE A 74 -22.60 8.18 -27.07
N THR A 75 -22.53 6.84 -27.14
CA THR A 75 -22.97 6.03 -28.28
C THR A 75 -23.97 4.97 -27.83
N LEU A 76 -24.92 4.60 -28.69
CA LEU A 76 -25.84 3.48 -28.42
C LEU A 76 -25.19 2.13 -28.78
N ASP A 77 -25.31 1.14 -27.90
CA ASP A 77 -24.94 -0.25 -28.17
C ASP A 77 -26.12 -1.00 -28.82
N PRO A 78 -25.92 -1.82 -29.87
CA PRO A 78 -26.98 -2.60 -30.54
C PRO A 78 -27.86 -3.49 -29.63
N LEU A 79 -27.42 -3.79 -28.41
CA LEU A 79 -28.20 -4.53 -27.40
C LEU A 79 -29.03 -3.62 -26.46
N GLY A 80 -29.10 -2.30 -26.74
CA GLY A 80 -30.00 -1.36 -26.06
C GLY A 80 -29.41 -0.61 -24.85
N GLY A 81 -28.10 -0.69 -24.63
CA GLY A 81 -27.37 0.07 -23.60
C GLY A 81 -26.75 1.38 -24.12
N LEU A 82 -26.46 2.32 -23.23
CA LEU A 82 -25.71 3.54 -23.57
C LEU A 82 -24.23 3.39 -23.20
N VAL A 83 -23.33 3.58 -24.15
CA VAL A 83 -21.88 3.57 -23.89
C VAL A 83 -21.37 5.01 -23.82
N ALA A 84 -20.94 5.45 -22.64
CA ALA A 84 -20.20 6.69 -22.46
C ALA A 84 -18.70 6.41 -22.62
N ARG A 85 -18.00 7.24 -23.41
CA ARG A 85 -16.55 7.23 -23.60
C ARG A 85 -15.95 8.53 -23.07
N ASP A 86 -14.79 8.41 -22.44
CA ASP A 86 -14.06 9.49 -21.75
C ASP A 86 -15.00 10.26 -20.82
N LEU A 87 -15.52 9.55 -19.83
CA LEU A 87 -16.42 10.08 -18.81
C LEU A 87 -15.58 10.73 -17.69
N VAL A 88 -15.73 12.03 -17.51
CA VAL A 88 -15.06 12.83 -16.49
C VAL A 88 -16.08 13.21 -15.42
N VAL A 89 -15.84 12.82 -14.18
CA VAL A 89 -16.63 13.23 -13.02
C VAL A 89 -15.97 14.44 -12.38
N TYR A 90 -16.73 15.50 -12.13
CA TYR A 90 -16.25 16.74 -11.51
C TYR A 90 -16.71 16.86 -10.05
N ARG A 91 -16.01 17.69 -9.27
CA ARG A 91 -16.32 17.95 -7.85
C ARG A 91 -17.43 18.97 -7.61
N ASP A 92 -17.58 19.94 -8.51
CA ASP A 92 -18.42 21.11 -8.34
C ASP A 92 -18.91 21.64 -9.70
N ALA A 93 -20.07 22.31 -9.71
CA ALA A 93 -20.85 22.69 -10.91
C ALA A 93 -20.04 23.56 -11.87
N GLY A 94 -19.03 24.25 -11.35
CA GLY A 94 -18.05 25.02 -12.12
C GLY A 94 -17.05 24.21 -12.93
N ARG A 95 -17.06 22.86 -12.85
CA ARG A 95 -16.15 21.93 -13.57
C ARG A 95 -14.66 22.22 -13.39
N LYS A 96 -14.28 22.82 -12.26
CA LYS A 96 -12.90 23.28 -12.00
C LYS A 96 -11.95 22.17 -11.54
N GLU A 97 -12.47 21.13 -10.89
CA GLU A 97 -11.68 20.01 -10.37
C GLU A 97 -12.23 18.67 -10.89
N GLU A 98 -11.41 17.95 -11.64
CA GLU A 98 -11.68 16.57 -12.05
C GLU A 98 -11.54 15.65 -10.82
N ARG A 99 -12.49 14.75 -10.61
CA ARG A 99 -12.49 13.73 -9.55
C ARG A 99 -12.16 12.34 -10.06
N LEU A 100 -12.58 12.04 -11.29
CA LEU A 100 -12.44 10.71 -11.86
C LEU A 100 -12.50 10.80 -13.37
N ARG A 101 -11.61 10.11 -14.07
CA ARG A 101 -11.72 9.90 -15.52
C ARG A 101 -11.88 8.42 -15.80
N VAL A 102 -12.89 8.06 -16.59
CA VAL A 102 -13.21 6.69 -16.93
C VAL A 102 -13.29 6.54 -18.45
N GLY A 103 -12.43 5.70 -19.02
CA GLY A 103 -12.33 5.57 -20.48
C GLY A 103 -13.61 5.07 -21.17
N ARG A 104 -14.29 4.06 -20.60
CA ARG A 104 -15.52 3.49 -21.17
C ARG A 104 -16.46 2.96 -20.08
N VAL A 105 -17.73 3.37 -20.14
CA VAL A 105 -18.80 2.93 -19.23
C VAL A 105 -20.02 2.53 -20.06
N GLU A 106 -20.55 1.33 -19.81
CA GLU A 106 -21.82 0.86 -20.37
C GLU A 106 -22.93 1.08 -19.33
N LEU A 107 -23.84 2.01 -19.59
CA LEU A 107 -24.97 2.34 -18.73
C LEU A 107 -26.15 1.44 -19.09
N ALA A 108 -26.69 0.75 -18.08
CA ALA A 108 -27.91 -0.05 -18.20
C ALA A 108 -29.13 0.85 -17.97
N LEU A 109 -30.02 0.86 -18.97
CA LEU A 109 -31.23 1.68 -18.94
C LEU A 109 -32.46 0.81 -18.72
N ASN A 110 -33.36 1.28 -17.85
CA ASN A 110 -34.70 0.70 -17.70
C ASN A 110 -35.71 1.52 -18.53
N TRP A 111 -35.92 1.10 -19.77
CA TRP A 111 -36.81 1.78 -20.73
C TRP A 111 -38.30 1.79 -20.32
N LEU A 112 -38.75 0.86 -19.46
CA LEU A 112 -40.13 0.83 -18.96
C LEU A 112 -40.37 1.82 -17.82
N ALA A 113 -39.34 2.10 -17.00
CA ALA A 113 -39.37 3.13 -15.96
C ALA A 113 -39.45 4.55 -16.56
N TRP A 114 -38.93 4.73 -17.79
CA TRP A 114 -38.97 6.00 -18.54
C TRP A 114 -40.40 6.54 -18.74
N LYS A 115 -41.39 5.66 -18.95
CA LYS A 115 -42.78 6.07 -19.19
C LYS A 115 -43.52 6.47 -17.91
N LYS A 116 -42.98 6.13 -16.73
CA LYS A 116 -43.63 6.30 -15.42
C LYS A 116 -43.05 7.42 -14.55
N GLY A 117 -42.02 8.13 -15.03
CA GLY A 117 -41.33 9.17 -14.24
C GLY A 117 -40.39 8.62 -13.17
N GLU A 118 -40.08 7.32 -13.23
CA GLU A 118 -39.14 6.63 -12.33
C GLU A 118 -37.69 6.76 -12.86
N PRO A 119 -36.66 6.54 -12.01
CA PRO A 119 -35.26 6.68 -12.41
C PRO A 119 -34.92 5.72 -13.56
N PHE A 120 -34.38 6.24 -14.67
CA PHE A 120 -34.16 5.42 -15.89
C PHE A 120 -32.80 4.70 -15.89
N LEU A 121 -31.84 5.14 -15.06
CA LEU A 121 -30.56 4.46 -14.84
C LEU A 121 -30.70 3.37 -13.77
N SER A 122 -30.66 2.10 -14.20
CA SER A 122 -30.73 0.93 -13.32
C SER A 122 -29.36 0.37 -12.92
N GLY A 123 -28.31 0.67 -13.69
CA GLY A 123 -26.96 0.22 -13.38
C GLY A 123 -25.90 0.76 -14.34
N ALA A 124 -24.65 0.44 -14.05
CA ALA A 124 -23.51 0.71 -14.91
C ALA A 124 -22.59 -0.52 -14.95
N ARG A 125 -21.97 -0.75 -16.09
CA ARG A 125 -20.99 -1.80 -16.30
C ARG A 125 -19.73 -1.19 -16.87
N LEU A 126 -18.60 -1.43 -16.22
CA LEU A 126 -17.28 -1.11 -16.73
C LEU A 126 -16.67 -2.38 -17.31
N ARG A 127 -16.03 -2.26 -18.47
CA ARG A 127 -15.31 -3.34 -19.14
C ARG A 127 -13.96 -2.81 -19.58
N ASP A 128 -12.90 -3.38 -19.01
CA ASP A 128 -11.52 -3.01 -19.30
C ASP A 128 -11.27 -1.50 -19.24
N ALA A 129 -11.82 -0.85 -18.21
CA ALA A 129 -11.70 0.59 -18.05
C ALA A 129 -10.34 0.96 -17.46
N HIS A 130 -9.80 2.07 -17.96
CA HIS A 130 -8.74 2.81 -17.29
C HIS A 130 -9.39 3.88 -16.43
N ILE A 131 -9.03 3.92 -15.15
CA ILE A 131 -9.54 4.89 -14.19
C ILE A 131 -8.37 5.70 -13.66
N ASP A 132 -8.40 7.00 -13.92
CA ASP A 132 -7.47 7.96 -13.35
C ASP A 132 -8.19 8.72 -12.24
N TRP A 133 -7.67 8.61 -11.02
CA TRP A 133 -8.18 9.32 -9.85
C TRP A 133 -7.15 10.37 -9.40
N PRO A 134 -7.34 11.65 -9.75
CA PRO A 134 -6.51 12.73 -9.22
C PRO A 134 -6.78 12.93 -7.73
N LEU A 135 -5.77 12.69 -6.90
CA LEU A 135 -5.84 12.83 -5.43
C LEU A 135 -5.46 14.24 -4.94
N GLY A 136 -5.09 15.13 -5.87
CA GLY A 136 -4.61 16.49 -5.59
C GLY A 136 -3.07 16.58 -5.65
N GLU A 137 -2.54 17.81 -5.70
CA GLU A 137 -1.08 18.09 -5.73
C GLU A 137 -0.30 17.37 -6.84
N GLY A 138 -0.93 17.09 -7.98
CA GLY A 138 -0.31 16.34 -9.09
C GLY A 138 -0.11 14.84 -8.82
N VAL A 139 -0.75 14.28 -7.79
CA VAL A 139 -0.78 12.83 -7.53
C VAL A 139 -2.01 12.21 -8.19
N GLU A 140 -1.78 11.17 -8.99
CA GLU A 140 -2.84 10.43 -9.67
C GLU A 140 -2.75 8.95 -9.28
N ALA A 141 -3.84 8.42 -8.72
CA ALA A 141 -4.00 6.99 -8.52
C ALA A 141 -4.59 6.38 -9.79
N VAL A 142 -3.85 5.45 -10.41
CA VAL A 142 -4.24 4.83 -11.68
C VAL A 142 -4.68 3.39 -11.43
N ALA A 143 -5.92 3.08 -11.82
CA ALA A 143 -6.43 1.72 -11.87
C ALA A 143 -6.59 1.25 -13.32
N ARG A 144 -6.10 0.03 -13.59
CA ARG A 144 -6.09 -0.58 -14.92
C ARG A 144 -6.99 -1.80 -14.97
N ARG A 145 -7.44 -2.17 -16.17
CA ARG A 145 -8.24 -3.38 -16.42
C ARG A 145 -9.48 -3.44 -15.51
N VAL A 146 -10.10 -2.29 -15.28
CA VAL A 146 -11.21 -2.20 -14.33
C VAL A 146 -12.47 -2.76 -14.95
N GLU A 147 -13.00 -3.80 -14.33
CA GLU A 147 -14.29 -4.38 -14.64
C GLU A 147 -15.22 -4.17 -13.46
N ALA A 148 -16.39 -3.56 -13.68
CA ALA A 148 -17.34 -3.38 -12.60
C ALA A 148 -18.77 -3.65 -13.06
N VAL A 149 -19.59 -4.18 -12.17
CA VAL A 149 -21.03 -4.31 -12.33
C VAL A 149 -21.68 -3.59 -11.16
N ILE A 150 -22.29 -2.45 -11.47
CA ILE A 150 -22.88 -1.51 -10.53
C ILE A 150 -24.39 -1.55 -10.75
N GLU A 151 -25.13 -1.73 -9.68
CA GLU A 151 -26.59 -1.68 -9.64
C GLU A 151 -27.00 -0.46 -8.81
N PHE A 152 -27.86 0.38 -9.37
CA PHE A 152 -28.37 1.56 -8.68
C PHE A 152 -29.76 1.24 -8.11
N ARG A 153 -29.90 1.33 -6.78
CA ARG A 153 -31.19 1.18 -6.09
C ARG A 153 -31.54 2.49 -5.36
N PRO A 154 -32.83 2.72 -5.02
CA PRO A 154 -33.20 3.88 -4.23
C PRO A 154 -32.46 3.86 -2.87
N GLY A 155 -31.61 4.85 -2.62
CA GLY A 155 -30.87 4.99 -1.36
C GLY A 155 -29.58 4.16 -1.23
N GLU A 156 -29.23 3.31 -2.22
CA GLU A 156 -27.97 2.56 -2.20
C GLU A 156 -27.39 2.29 -3.60
N ILE A 157 -26.06 2.21 -3.68
CA ILE A 157 -25.30 1.79 -4.85
C ILE A 157 -24.66 0.44 -4.52
N ARG A 158 -25.02 -0.62 -5.25
CA ARG A 158 -24.49 -1.96 -5.03
C ARG A 158 -23.44 -2.30 -6.09
N PHE A 159 -22.27 -2.72 -5.64
CA PHE A 159 -21.19 -3.25 -6.46
C PHE A 159 -21.27 -4.78 -6.41
N GLN A 160 -21.86 -5.38 -7.44
CA GLN A 160 -21.96 -6.85 -7.54
C GLN A 160 -20.60 -7.49 -7.83
N ARG A 161 -19.74 -6.77 -8.55
CA ARG A 161 -18.38 -7.17 -8.87
C ARG A 161 -17.58 -5.92 -9.22
N LEU A 162 -16.41 -5.76 -8.64
CA LEU A 162 -15.44 -4.73 -9.00
C LEU A 162 -14.05 -5.37 -9.01
N ARG A 163 -13.48 -5.50 -10.20
CA ARG A 163 -12.14 -6.03 -10.43
C ARG A 163 -11.27 -5.00 -11.09
N GLY A 164 -9.98 -5.07 -10.87
CA GLY A 164 -9.02 -4.20 -11.52
C GLY A 164 -7.63 -4.40 -10.95
N GLN A 165 -6.67 -3.66 -11.47
CA GLN A 165 -5.31 -3.67 -10.98
C GLN A 165 -4.88 -2.28 -10.54
N VAL A 166 -4.33 -2.17 -9.33
CA VAL A 166 -3.83 -0.93 -8.74
C VAL A 166 -2.48 -1.19 -8.11
N LEU A 167 -1.45 -0.40 -8.46
CA LEU A 167 -0.08 -0.56 -7.95
C LEU A 167 0.48 -2.00 -8.06
N GLY A 168 0.07 -2.76 -9.08
CA GLY A 168 0.48 -4.14 -9.26
C GLY A 168 -0.34 -5.17 -8.46
N PHE A 169 -1.32 -4.77 -7.66
CA PHE A 169 -2.23 -5.65 -6.93
C PHE A 169 -3.50 -5.92 -7.75
N ASP A 170 -3.95 -7.18 -7.75
CA ASP A 170 -5.20 -7.57 -8.37
C ASP A 170 -6.34 -7.45 -7.34
N LEU A 171 -7.30 -6.57 -7.62
CA LEU A 171 -8.44 -6.29 -6.75
C LEU A 171 -9.66 -7.12 -7.17
N ASP A 172 -10.39 -7.66 -6.20
CA ASP A 172 -11.69 -8.33 -6.35
C ASP A 172 -12.61 -7.89 -5.20
N LEU A 173 -13.41 -6.87 -5.47
CA LEU A 173 -14.20 -6.15 -4.47
C LEU A 173 -15.70 -6.36 -4.74
N GLN A 174 -16.48 -6.47 -3.68
CA GLN A 174 -17.94 -6.47 -3.73
C GLN A 174 -18.51 -5.71 -2.54
N GLY A 175 -19.71 -5.13 -2.68
CA GLY A 175 -20.27 -4.39 -1.56
C GLY A 175 -21.42 -3.47 -1.89
N ARG A 176 -21.79 -2.64 -0.90
CA ARG A 176 -22.81 -1.61 -1.03
C ARG A 176 -22.34 -0.28 -0.45
N VAL A 177 -22.84 0.80 -1.03
CA VAL A 177 -22.66 2.17 -0.56
C VAL A 177 -24.05 2.79 -0.38
N GLY A 178 -24.48 3.00 0.85
CA GLY A 178 -25.71 3.71 1.15
C GLY A 178 -25.56 5.22 0.96
N THR A 179 -26.61 5.84 0.43
CA THR A 179 -26.64 7.25 0.03
C THR A 179 -27.71 8.04 0.79
N GLU A 180 -27.96 7.73 2.07
CA GLU A 180 -28.96 8.44 2.87
C GLU A 180 -28.79 9.97 2.80
N GLN A 181 -29.92 10.68 2.70
CA GLN A 181 -29.96 12.13 2.57
C GLN A 181 -29.52 12.81 3.87
N GLY A 182 -28.27 13.25 3.88
CA GLY A 182 -27.67 14.01 4.97
C GLY A 182 -26.23 14.31 4.64
N ARG A 183 -26.00 15.19 3.66
CA ARG A 183 -24.66 15.63 3.25
C ARG A 183 -23.95 16.34 4.40
N MET A 184 -23.29 15.60 5.27
CA MET A 184 -22.06 16.06 5.88
C MET A 184 -20.92 15.48 5.05
N ALA A 185 -20.17 16.36 4.39
CA ALA A 185 -18.93 15.96 3.73
C ALA A 185 -18.09 15.23 4.78
N ALA A 186 -17.78 13.96 4.53
CA ALA A 186 -16.89 13.21 5.40
C ALA A 186 -15.63 14.08 5.60
N PRO A 187 -15.23 14.40 6.84
CA PRO A 187 -14.01 15.13 7.07
C PRO A 187 -12.87 14.37 6.37
N GLN A 188 -12.03 15.08 5.64
CA GLN A 188 -10.84 14.49 5.03
C GLN A 188 -9.84 14.24 6.17
N ILE A 189 -10.02 13.13 6.90
CA ILE A 189 -9.23 12.79 8.08
C ILE A 189 -7.77 12.48 7.69
N LEU A 190 -7.48 12.24 6.40
CA LEU A 190 -6.13 11.93 5.92
C LEU A 190 -5.78 12.73 4.65
N PRO A 191 -4.57 13.32 4.57
CA PRO A 191 -4.02 13.86 3.33
C PRO A 191 -3.75 12.72 2.35
N MET A 192 -4.77 12.36 1.57
CA MET A 192 -4.80 11.17 0.70
C MET A 192 -3.61 11.13 -0.27
N ALA A 193 -3.20 12.29 -0.82
CA ALA A 193 -2.05 12.39 -1.71
C ALA A 193 -0.72 12.01 -1.01
N ALA A 194 -0.52 12.42 0.24
CA ALA A 194 0.69 12.10 1.01
C ALA A 194 0.71 10.61 1.41
N ALA A 195 -0.44 10.07 1.83
CA ALA A 195 -0.59 8.65 2.10
C ALA A 195 -0.32 7.80 0.84
N TRP A 196 -0.86 8.21 -0.30
CA TRP A 196 -0.66 7.54 -1.59
C TRP A 196 0.81 7.56 -2.03
N ARG A 197 1.49 8.72 -1.98
CA ARG A 197 2.93 8.83 -2.30
C ARG A 197 3.78 7.91 -1.41
N SER A 198 3.42 7.80 -0.14
CA SER A 198 4.15 6.95 0.82
C SER A 198 3.95 5.48 0.49
N LEU A 199 2.72 5.08 0.14
CA LEU A 199 2.37 3.73 -0.31
C LEU A 199 3.10 3.37 -1.62
N GLU A 200 3.07 4.24 -2.62
CA GLU A 200 3.80 4.05 -3.89
C GLU A 200 5.29 3.87 -3.65
N LYS A 201 5.90 4.73 -2.83
CA LYS A 201 7.33 4.63 -2.51
C LYS A 201 7.68 3.31 -1.81
N ALA A 202 6.83 2.84 -0.90
CA ALA A 202 7.06 1.59 -0.19
C ALA A 202 6.92 0.35 -1.09
N LEU A 203 5.95 0.39 -2.02
CA LEU A 203 5.60 -0.75 -2.88
C LEU A 203 6.29 -0.73 -4.25
N LYS A 204 6.99 0.34 -4.62
CA LYS A 204 7.68 0.48 -5.91
C LYS A 204 8.65 -0.67 -6.20
N ASP A 205 9.31 -1.18 -5.16
CA ASP A 205 10.32 -2.24 -5.27
C ASP A 205 9.73 -3.64 -5.06
N LEU A 206 8.40 -3.76 -5.01
CA LEU A 206 7.70 -5.03 -4.95
C LEU A 206 7.56 -5.61 -6.37
N GLY A 207 8.28 -6.68 -6.64
CA GLY A 207 8.19 -7.49 -7.85
C GLY A 207 7.54 -8.85 -7.59
N GLY A 208 7.40 -9.62 -8.67
CA GLY A 208 6.79 -10.96 -8.64
C GLY A 208 5.31 -10.94 -9.05
N PRO A 209 4.58 -12.04 -8.79
CA PRO A 209 3.15 -12.11 -9.06
C PRO A 209 2.35 -11.06 -8.27
N ALA A 210 1.34 -10.48 -8.92
CA ALA A 210 0.42 -9.53 -8.30
C ALA A 210 -0.28 -10.15 -7.08
N PRO A 211 -0.14 -9.60 -5.87
CA PRO A 211 -0.93 -10.04 -4.74
C PRO A 211 -2.41 -9.74 -5.00
N ARG A 212 -3.28 -10.65 -4.58
CA ARG A 212 -4.72 -10.53 -4.73
C ARG A 212 -5.33 -9.93 -3.48
N ILE A 213 -6.11 -8.87 -3.63
CA ILE A 213 -6.90 -8.26 -2.56
C ILE A 213 -8.36 -8.55 -2.82
N GLN A 214 -9.00 -9.23 -1.88
CA GLN A 214 -10.42 -9.49 -1.85
C GLN A 214 -11.04 -8.65 -0.74
N SER A 215 -12.16 -8.01 -1.01
CA SER A 215 -12.88 -7.29 0.05
C SER A 215 -14.38 -7.26 -0.17
N GLU A 216 -15.09 -7.43 0.94
CA GLU A 216 -16.52 -7.17 1.02
C GLU A 216 -16.76 -5.94 1.89
N PHE A 217 -17.51 -4.96 1.39
CA PHE A 217 -17.73 -3.70 2.10
C PHE A 217 -19.20 -3.27 2.13
N SER A 218 -19.55 -2.56 3.19
CA SER A 218 -20.84 -1.92 3.41
C SER A 218 -20.57 -0.55 4.01
N VAL A 219 -20.65 0.49 3.18
CA VAL A 219 -20.32 1.87 3.58
C VAL A 219 -21.58 2.72 3.59
N GLU A 220 -21.79 3.49 4.65
CA GLU A 220 -22.85 4.50 4.74
C GLU A 220 -22.22 5.90 4.66
N ILE A 221 -22.55 6.64 3.60
CA ILE A 221 -21.99 7.98 3.42
C ILE A 221 -22.50 8.90 4.55
N GLY A 222 -21.58 9.51 5.30
CA GLY A 222 -21.90 10.42 6.40
C GLY A 222 -22.06 9.75 7.78
N ARG A 223 -22.05 8.41 7.85
CA ARG A 223 -22.05 7.64 9.10
C ARG A 223 -20.89 6.63 9.14
N PRO A 224 -19.66 7.10 9.42
CA PRO A 224 -18.47 6.24 9.40
C PRO A 224 -18.51 5.13 10.46
N ASP A 225 -19.31 5.30 11.51
CA ASP A 225 -19.60 4.34 12.57
C ASP A 225 -20.33 3.08 12.07
N LEU A 226 -21.15 3.20 11.01
CA LEU A 226 -21.88 2.07 10.43
C LEU A 226 -21.11 1.34 9.32
N ASN A 227 -19.90 1.81 8.99
CA ASN A 227 -19.10 1.22 7.93
C ASN A 227 -18.57 -0.14 8.35
N LYS A 228 -18.76 -1.12 7.47
CA LYS A 228 -18.20 -2.46 7.62
C LYS A 228 -17.35 -2.80 6.40
N ALA A 229 -16.19 -3.40 6.63
CA ALA A 229 -15.38 -3.96 5.56
C ALA A 229 -14.59 -5.16 6.05
N GLU A 230 -14.52 -6.20 5.24
CA GLU A 230 -13.62 -7.33 5.45
C GLU A 230 -12.62 -7.31 4.30
N ILE A 231 -11.34 -7.43 4.63
CA ILE A 231 -10.24 -7.34 3.68
C ILE A 231 -9.37 -8.58 3.85
N LEU A 232 -9.20 -9.31 2.77
CA LEU A 232 -8.26 -10.44 2.65
C LEU A 232 -7.27 -10.14 1.53
N MET A 233 -5.99 -10.02 1.86
CA MET A 233 -4.92 -9.99 0.88
C MET A 233 -4.14 -11.30 0.92
N THR A 234 -3.84 -11.85 -0.24
CA THR A 234 -3.00 -13.03 -0.39
C THR A 234 -1.98 -12.80 -1.50
N GLY A 235 -0.76 -13.24 -1.30
CA GLY A 235 0.32 -13.14 -2.28
C GLY A 235 1.30 -14.28 -2.11
N ASN A 236 1.91 -14.71 -3.20
CA ASN A 236 2.93 -15.74 -3.18
C ASN A 236 4.10 -15.39 -4.08
N ARG A 237 5.31 -15.75 -3.64
CA ARG A 237 6.56 -15.56 -4.39
C ARG A 237 6.78 -14.10 -4.82
N ALA A 238 6.41 -13.15 -3.96
CA ALA A 238 6.74 -11.74 -4.18
C ALA A 238 8.22 -11.51 -3.86
N VAL A 239 8.79 -10.44 -4.40
CA VAL A 239 10.18 -10.05 -4.14
C VAL A 239 10.20 -8.58 -3.78
N TRP A 240 10.77 -8.24 -2.62
CA TRP A 240 10.90 -6.85 -2.19
C TRP A 240 12.37 -6.52 -2.02
N LYS A 241 12.91 -5.60 -2.84
CA LYS A 241 14.33 -5.19 -2.79
C LYS A 241 15.32 -6.39 -2.76
N GLY A 242 15.02 -7.45 -3.50
CA GLY A 242 15.83 -8.68 -3.54
C GLY A 242 15.53 -9.68 -2.42
N VAL A 243 14.67 -9.34 -1.44
CA VAL A 243 14.19 -10.26 -0.40
C VAL A 243 13.02 -11.08 -0.94
N HIS A 244 13.12 -12.40 -0.87
CA HIS A 244 12.07 -13.31 -1.32
C HIS A 244 10.98 -13.43 -0.25
N LEU A 245 9.76 -13.06 -0.62
CA LEU A 245 8.54 -13.20 0.17
C LEU A 245 7.79 -14.43 -0.34
N LYS A 246 7.94 -15.54 0.36
CA LYS A 246 7.33 -16.83 -0.03
C LYS A 246 5.81 -16.75 0.02
N GLU A 247 5.30 -16.17 1.10
CA GLU A 247 3.87 -16.02 1.38
C GLU A 247 3.60 -14.64 1.97
N LEU A 248 2.47 -14.05 1.58
CA LEU A 248 1.93 -12.81 2.12
C LEU A 248 0.45 -13.02 2.40
N GLU A 249 0.03 -12.78 3.62
CA GLU A 249 -1.37 -12.83 4.02
C GLU A 249 -1.73 -11.64 4.90
N LEU A 250 -2.82 -10.95 4.59
CA LEU A 250 -3.40 -9.92 5.43
C LEU A 250 -4.89 -10.20 5.61
N ARG A 251 -5.36 -10.16 6.84
CA ARG A 251 -6.78 -10.20 7.21
C ARG A 251 -7.08 -9.02 8.11
N ALA A 252 -7.99 -8.16 7.66
CA ALA A 252 -8.41 -7.00 8.43
C ALA A 252 -9.93 -6.83 8.34
N THR A 253 -10.52 -6.40 9.45
CA THR A 253 -11.95 -6.13 9.58
C THR A 253 -12.15 -4.71 10.07
N LEU A 254 -13.14 -4.03 9.50
CA LEU A 254 -13.63 -2.72 9.91
C LEU A 254 -15.09 -2.92 10.31
N ALA A 255 -15.44 -2.53 11.54
CA ALA A 255 -16.83 -2.54 12.00
C ALA A 255 -16.98 -1.59 13.18
N ASP A 256 -18.15 -0.98 13.31
CA ASP A 256 -18.56 -0.21 14.50
C ASP A 256 -17.57 0.91 14.88
N GLY A 257 -17.00 1.58 13.87
CA GLY A 257 -16.01 2.66 14.06
C GLY A 257 -14.61 2.20 14.49
N ALA A 258 -14.32 0.89 14.45
CA ALA A 258 -13.02 0.33 14.77
C ALA A 258 -12.50 -0.60 13.67
N ALA A 259 -11.19 -0.60 13.46
CA ALA A 259 -10.49 -1.57 12.62
C ALA A 259 -9.74 -2.59 13.48
N ARG A 260 -9.69 -3.84 13.02
CA ARG A 260 -8.85 -4.90 13.56
C ARG A 260 -8.00 -5.49 12.45
N LEU A 261 -6.71 -5.62 12.72
CA LEU A 261 -5.79 -6.43 11.94
C LEU A 261 -5.71 -7.79 12.61
N GLU A 262 -6.45 -8.75 12.07
CA GLU A 262 -6.57 -10.09 12.63
C GLU A 262 -5.33 -10.93 12.34
N LYS A 263 -4.72 -10.71 11.17
CA LYS A 263 -3.50 -11.38 10.77
C LYS A 263 -2.78 -10.53 9.73
N PHE A 264 -1.50 -10.31 9.92
CA PHE A 264 -0.58 -9.93 8.86
C PHE A 264 0.63 -10.83 8.95
N HIS A 265 0.82 -11.67 7.94
CA HIS A 265 1.86 -12.69 7.92
C HIS A 265 2.67 -12.54 6.64
N ILE A 266 3.99 -12.51 6.80
CA ILE A 266 4.95 -12.57 5.71
C ILE A 266 5.85 -13.78 5.97
N GLY A 267 5.73 -14.80 5.13
CA GLY A 267 6.61 -15.96 5.16
C GLY A 267 7.86 -15.71 4.33
N PHE A 268 9.03 -15.99 4.90
CA PHE A 268 10.31 -15.96 4.20
C PHE A 268 10.81 -17.39 3.93
N GLU A 269 11.97 -17.52 3.29
CA GLU A 269 12.63 -18.83 3.13
C GLU A 269 13.02 -19.44 4.47
N ARG A 270 13.41 -18.60 5.45
CA ARG A 270 13.70 -18.99 6.83
C ARG A 270 13.08 -17.98 7.80
N GLY A 271 12.06 -18.44 8.51
CA GLY A 271 11.27 -17.64 9.44
C GLY A 271 10.15 -16.84 8.76
N ALA A 272 9.44 -16.06 9.57
CA ALA A 272 8.29 -15.27 9.20
C ALA A 272 8.22 -13.98 10.02
N PHE A 273 7.41 -13.04 9.55
CA PHE A 273 6.99 -11.85 10.27
C PHE A 273 5.48 -11.92 10.48
N GLU A 274 5.03 -11.69 11.70
CA GLU A 274 3.62 -11.66 12.07
C GLU A 274 3.26 -10.36 12.78
N MET A 275 2.06 -9.88 12.52
CA MET A 275 1.56 -8.63 13.11
C MET A 275 0.04 -8.67 13.27
N VAL A 276 -0.43 -8.21 14.42
CA VAL A 276 -1.84 -8.08 14.77
C VAL A 276 -2.07 -6.73 15.42
N GLY A 277 -3.29 -6.22 15.37
CA GLY A 277 -3.55 -4.90 15.92
C GLY A 277 -4.99 -4.45 15.83
N TRP A 278 -5.23 -3.24 16.33
CA TRP A 278 -6.53 -2.61 16.31
C TRP A 278 -6.39 -1.09 16.23
N ALA A 279 -7.42 -0.43 15.73
CA ALA A 279 -7.56 1.01 15.73
C ALA A 279 -9.01 1.39 16.07
N ASP A 280 -9.19 2.25 17.06
CA ASP A 280 -10.45 2.89 17.39
C ASP A 280 -10.43 4.31 16.84
N PHE A 281 -11.24 4.57 15.81
CA PHE A 281 -11.28 5.87 15.15
C PHE A 281 -12.04 6.92 15.97
N ALA A 282 -12.99 6.51 16.81
CA ALA A 282 -13.73 7.42 17.68
C ALA A 282 -12.91 7.82 18.90
N GLY A 283 -12.22 6.86 19.53
CA GLY A 283 -11.31 7.08 20.65
C GLY A 283 -9.95 7.66 20.24
N GLY A 284 -9.59 7.55 18.96
CA GLY A 284 -8.37 8.12 18.40
C GLY A 284 -7.10 7.38 18.77
N ARG A 285 -7.19 6.05 18.92
CA ARG A 285 -6.10 5.20 19.41
C ARG A 285 -5.91 3.99 18.52
N ALA A 286 -4.67 3.55 18.40
CA ALA A 286 -4.34 2.27 17.77
C ALA A 286 -3.23 1.57 18.52
N ALA A 287 -3.21 0.25 18.44
CA ALA A 287 -2.08 -0.55 18.88
C ALA A 287 -1.81 -1.69 17.91
N VAL A 288 -0.54 -1.99 17.72
CA VAL A 288 -0.07 -3.09 16.89
C VAL A 288 1.00 -3.84 17.66
N GLU A 289 0.89 -5.16 17.67
CA GLU A 289 1.89 -6.07 18.20
C GLU A 289 2.45 -6.88 17.04
N TYR A 290 3.76 -7.12 17.06
CA TYR A 290 4.42 -7.89 16.02
C TYR A 290 5.49 -8.80 16.61
N SER A 291 5.73 -9.89 15.90
CA SER A 291 6.79 -10.85 16.14
C SER A 291 7.47 -11.23 14.83
N SER A 292 8.74 -11.57 14.89
CA SER A 292 9.49 -12.05 13.74
C SER A 292 10.54 -13.04 14.19
N ASP A 293 10.63 -14.14 13.48
CA ASP A 293 11.75 -15.08 13.54
C ASP A 293 12.47 -15.17 12.20
N ALA A 294 12.36 -14.12 11.38
CA ALA A 294 13.01 -14.07 10.07
C ALA A 294 14.54 -14.02 10.20
N ASP A 295 15.22 -14.83 9.40
CA ASP A 295 16.69 -14.79 9.31
C ASP A 295 17.15 -13.42 8.75
N LEU A 296 17.93 -12.68 9.55
CA LEU A 296 18.37 -11.33 9.21
C LEU A 296 19.26 -11.28 7.96
N SER A 297 19.95 -12.38 7.62
CA SER A 297 20.77 -12.45 6.41
C SER A 297 19.95 -12.31 5.12
N LEU A 298 18.65 -12.64 5.17
CA LEU A 298 17.72 -12.49 4.05
C LEU A 298 17.52 -11.02 3.66
N PHE A 299 17.71 -10.09 4.60
CA PHE A 299 17.53 -8.66 4.37
C PHE A 299 18.80 -7.95 3.91
N ALA A 300 19.93 -8.66 3.76
CA ALA A 300 21.18 -8.07 3.29
C ALA A 300 21.04 -7.25 1.98
N PRO A 301 20.30 -7.71 0.95
CA PRO A 301 20.11 -6.92 -0.28
C PRO A 301 19.38 -5.59 -0.07
N ALA A 302 18.58 -5.48 1.00
CA ALA A 302 17.80 -4.30 1.33
C ALA A 302 18.47 -3.38 2.37
N ALA A 303 19.60 -3.82 2.95
CA ALA A 303 20.20 -3.20 4.14
C ALA A 303 21.20 -2.06 3.85
N GLY A 304 21.50 -1.79 2.58
CA GLY A 304 22.43 -0.72 2.19
C GLY A 304 23.81 -0.89 2.83
N GLY A 305 24.24 0.07 3.65
CA GLY A 305 25.56 0.04 4.31
C GLY A 305 25.78 -1.15 5.27
N MET A 306 24.71 -1.84 5.68
CA MET A 306 24.78 -3.02 6.57
C MET A 306 24.79 -4.35 5.83
N GLU A 307 24.81 -4.35 4.49
CA GLU A 307 24.73 -5.56 3.67
C GLU A 307 25.79 -6.60 4.05
N LEU A 308 27.06 -6.20 4.18
CA LEU A 308 28.16 -7.10 4.55
C LEU A 308 27.95 -7.69 5.93
N THR A 309 27.58 -6.86 6.91
CA THR A 309 27.32 -7.30 8.30
C THR A 309 26.22 -8.35 8.35
N LEU A 310 25.10 -8.12 7.65
CA LEU A 310 23.99 -9.06 7.64
C LEU A 310 24.34 -10.38 6.92
N ARG A 311 25.22 -10.34 5.91
CA ARG A 311 25.71 -11.56 5.26
C ARG A 311 26.62 -12.39 6.14
N GLU A 312 27.45 -11.72 6.96
CA GLU A 312 28.36 -12.38 7.90
C GLU A 312 27.67 -12.84 9.19
N LEU A 313 26.41 -12.45 9.39
CA LEU A 313 25.60 -12.85 10.53
C LEU A 313 24.94 -14.20 10.27
N HIS A 314 25.33 -15.21 11.05
CA HIS A 314 24.80 -16.56 10.93
C HIS A 314 24.36 -17.08 12.30
N GLY A 315 23.06 -17.22 12.51
CA GLY A 315 22.50 -17.88 13.69
C GLY A 315 22.25 -19.37 13.47
N GLN A 316 22.46 -20.19 14.50
CA GLN A 316 21.92 -21.57 14.49
C GLN A 316 20.39 -21.52 14.45
N ASN A 317 19.81 -20.66 15.27
CA ASN A 317 18.40 -20.32 15.26
C ASN A 317 18.22 -18.88 14.76
N PRO A 318 17.13 -18.58 14.04
CA PRO A 318 16.79 -17.22 13.69
C PRO A 318 16.60 -16.33 14.92
N PRO A 319 16.90 -15.02 14.81
CA PRO A 319 16.66 -14.10 15.92
C PRO A 319 15.17 -13.89 16.13
N GLN A 320 14.79 -13.66 17.37
CA GLN A 320 13.43 -13.31 17.78
C GLN A 320 13.35 -11.79 17.91
N ILE A 321 12.45 -11.17 17.15
CA ILE A 321 12.13 -9.75 17.28
C ILE A 321 10.69 -9.67 17.73
N THR A 322 10.44 -9.00 18.84
CA THR A 322 9.08 -8.71 19.31
C THR A 322 8.93 -7.22 19.57
N GLY A 323 7.73 -6.70 19.35
CA GLY A 323 7.48 -5.29 19.56
C GLY A 323 6.02 -4.92 19.61
N LYS A 324 5.79 -3.72 20.14
CA LYS A 324 4.49 -3.09 20.25
C LYS A 324 4.61 -1.63 19.83
N ILE A 325 3.63 -1.19 19.04
CA ILE A 325 3.47 0.22 18.65
C ILE A 325 2.11 0.65 19.18
N GLU A 326 2.08 1.69 19.99
CA GLU A 326 0.85 2.34 20.45
C GLU A 326 0.79 3.75 19.85
N MET A 327 -0.38 4.16 19.38
CA MET A 327 -0.59 5.46 18.75
C MET A 327 -1.82 6.12 19.37
N ASP A 328 -1.73 7.44 19.56
CA ASP A 328 -2.87 8.29 19.91
C ASP A 328 -2.81 9.51 18.99
N TRP A 329 -3.94 9.93 18.42
CA TRP A 329 -4.02 11.11 17.55
C TRP A 329 -5.09 12.11 17.98
N ILE A 330 -5.72 11.90 19.15
CA ILE A 330 -6.74 12.82 19.70
C ILE A 330 -6.28 13.42 21.02
N GLN A 331 -5.97 12.61 22.03
CA GLN A 331 -5.65 13.10 23.37
C GLN A 331 -4.19 13.51 23.48
N THR A 332 -3.28 12.69 22.95
CA THR A 332 -1.84 12.96 23.02
C THR A 332 -1.17 12.53 21.72
N PRO A 333 -1.27 13.37 20.66
CA PRO A 333 -0.78 13.04 19.32
C PRO A 333 0.66 12.55 19.31
N GLY A 334 0.85 11.29 18.94
CA GLY A 334 2.15 10.64 18.92
C GLY A 334 2.05 9.13 18.85
N PHE A 335 3.20 8.47 18.91
CA PHE A 335 3.28 7.04 19.05
C PHE A 335 4.37 6.65 20.04
N LEU A 336 4.28 5.44 20.57
CA LEU A 336 5.31 4.79 21.36
C LEU A 336 5.59 3.44 20.74
N TRP A 337 6.83 3.24 20.32
CA TRP A 337 7.33 2.01 19.74
C TRP A 337 8.30 1.36 20.71
N GLN A 338 7.94 0.19 21.23
CA GLN A 338 8.77 -0.62 22.12
C GLN A 338 9.13 -1.91 21.40
N SER A 339 10.39 -2.32 21.45
CA SER A 339 10.83 -3.53 20.78
C SER A 339 12.07 -4.14 21.37
N ARG A 340 12.25 -5.42 21.06
CA ARG A 340 13.33 -6.23 21.58
C ARG A 340 13.76 -7.24 20.53
N LEU A 341 15.05 -7.22 20.23
CA LEU A 341 15.71 -8.26 19.44
C LEU A 341 16.48 -9.17 20.39
N GLU A 342 16.27 -10.46 20.26
CA GLU A 342 17.02 -11.50 20.97
C GLU A 342 17.57 -12.50 19.96
N MET A 343 18.85 -12.79 20.07
CA MET A 343 19.51 -13.82 19.29
C MET A 343 20.26 -14.74 20.25
N GLY A 344 20.05 -16.05 20.10
CA GLY A 344 20.80 -17.08 20.82
C GLY A 344 22.20 -17.25 20.24
N GLU A 345 22.69 -18.48 20.12
CA GLU A 345 24.02 -18.71 19.54
C GLU A 345 24.09 -18.28 18.07
N PHE A 346 25.06 -17.43 17.77
CA PHE A 346 25.31 -16.93 16.42
C PHE A 346 26.79 -16.70 16.16
N ARG A 347 27.13 -16.48 14.90
CA ARG A 347 28.46 -16.12 14.44
C ARG A 347 28.37 -14.80 13.68
N LEU A 348 29.31 -13.91 13.93
CA LEU A 348 29.55 -12.72 13.12
C LEU A 348 30.96 -12.83 12.54
N GLY A 349 31.09 -12.96 11.23
CA GLY A 349 32.38 -13.27 10.62
C GLY A 349 32.86 -14.64 11.11
N LEU A 350 34.07 -14.77 11.63
CA LEU A 350 34.57 -16.03 12.19
C LEU A 350 34.34 -16.16 13.71
N VAL A 351 33.73 -15.17 14.35
CA VAL A 351 33.65 -15.10 15.82
C VAL A 351 32.29 -15.58 16.32
N PRO A 352 32.26 -16.60 17.20
CA PRO A 352 31.03 -17.10 17.78
C PRO A 352 30.62 -16.32 19.03
N TYR A 353 29.31 -16.08 19.13
CA TYR A 353 28.62 -15.38 20.22
C TYR A 353 27.52 -16.28 20.81
N ARG A 354 27.31 -16.15 22.11
CA ARG A 354 26.28 -16.89 22.87
C ARG A 354 24.93 -16.22 22.81
N SER A 355 24.91 -14.89 22.90
CA SER A 355 23.67 -14.14 22.95
C SER A 355 23.85 -12.69 22.49
N LEU A 356 22.79 -12.13 21.89
CA LEU A 356 22.63 -10.70 21.62
C LEU A 356 21.23 -10.29 22.06
N VAL A 357 21.15 -9.23 22.85
CA VAL A 357 19.89 -8.65 23.32
C VAL A 357 19.93 -7.15 23.04
N VAL A 358 18.97 -6.67 22.25
CA VAL A 358 18.85 -5.25 21.86
C VAL A 358 17.42 -4.78 22.13
N PRO A 359 17.13 -4.24 23.33
CA PRO A 359 15.88 -3.57 23.61
C PRO A 359 15.94 -2.10 23.17
N TRP A 360 14.91 -1.61 22.50
CA TRP A 360 14.77 -0.19 22.18
C TRP A 360 13.36 0.31 22.37
N VAL A 361 13.25 1.61 22.66
CA VAL A 361 11.99 2.35 22.70
C VAL A 361 12.16 3.66 21.94
N SER A 362 11.13 4.07 21.20
CA SER A 362 11.12 5.34 20.46
C SER A 362 9.72 5.92 20.35
N ASP A 363 9.62 7.25 20.30
CA ASP A 363 8.39 7.96 19.92
C ASP A 363 8.50 8.63 18.53
N GLY A 364 9.49 8.21 17.73
CA GLY A 364 9.84 8.79 16.44
C GLY A 364 10.73 10.03 16.50
N LYS A 365 10.86 10.67 17.66
CA LYS A 365 11.80 11.79 17.88
C LYS A 365 12.89 11.38 18.85
N ARG A 366 12.47 10.94 20.03
CA ARG A 366 13.30 10.38 21.08
C ARG A 366 13.46 8.89 20.85
N TRP A 367 14.62 8.38 21.22
CA TRP A 367 14.83 6.93 21.29
C TRP A 367 15.80 6.59 22.40
N MET A 368 15.65 5.39 22.94
CA MET A 368 16.49 4.86 23.98
C MET A 368 16.72 3.37 23.72
N LEU A 369 17.96 2.96 23.92
CA LEU A 369 18.42 1.59 23.97
C LEU A 369 18.99 1.38 25.37
N GLN A 370 18.39 0.48 26.14
CA GLN A 370 18.72 0.30 27.56
C GLN A 370 18.86 -1.18 27.89
N GLY A 371 20.08 -1.62 28.16
CA GLY A 371 20.37 -3.04 28.38
C GLY A 371 20.69 -3.77 27.09
N LEU A 372 21.42 -3.11 26.19
CA LEU A 372 22.14 -3.82 25.14
C LEU A 372 23.11 -4.78 25.81
N LYS A 373 23.09 -6.05 25.39
CA LYS A 373 24.01 -7.07 25.87
C LYS A 373 24.45 -7.96 24.72
N LEU A 374 25.74 -8.19 24.62
CA LEU A 374 26.37 -9.11 23.67
C LEU A 374 27.37 -9.97 24.43
N GLU A 375 27.28 -11.29 24.28
CA GLU A 375 28.15 -12.24 24.97
C GLU A 375 28.90 -13.10 23.95
N ALA A 376 30.24 -13.08 23.98
CA ALA A 376 31.05 -13.95 23.16
C ALA A 376 31.18 -15.35 23.78
N VAL A 377 31.36 -16.37 22.95
CA VAL A 377 31.63 -17.74 23.45
C VAL A 377 32.94 -17.81 24.23
N SER A 378 33.92 -16.97 23.89
CA SER A 378 35.20 -16.81 24.57
C SER A 378 35.09 -16.20 25.98
N GLY A 379 33.90 -15.75 26.41
CA GLY A 379 33.64 -15.24 27.75
C GLY A 379 33.63 -13.71 27.89
N GLY A 380 33.96 -12.97 26.82
CA GLY A 380 33.85 -11.52 26.80
C GLY A 380 32.41 -11.02 26.68
N THR A 381 32.11 -9.85 27.23
CA THR A 381 30.78 -9.23 27.17
C THR A 381 30.86 -7.78 26.69
N LEU A 382 29.81 -7.30 26.03
CA LEU A 382 29.58 -5.89 25.76
C LEU A 382 28.20 -5.52 26.27
N GLU A 383 28.16 -4.50 27.11
CA GLU A 383 26.95 -3.97 27.72
C GLU A 383 26.84 -2.48 27.44
N GLY A 384 25.63 -1.99 27.21
CA GLY A 384 25.48 -0.58 26.92
C GLY A 384 24.07 -0.03 27.00
N GLN A 385 24.04 1.29 27.07
CA GLN A 385 22.83 2.09 26.97
C GLN A 385 23.11 3.37 26.19
N LEU A 386 22.13 3.81 25.43
CA LEU A 386 22.21 4.99 24.57
C LEU A 386 20.84 5.64 24.46
N THR A 387 20.78 6.96 24.64
CA THR A 387 19.56 7.76 24.62
C THR A 387 19.74 8.98 23.73
N PHE A 388 18.70 9.33 22.98
CA PHE A 388 18.61 10.57 22.22
C PHE A 388 17.33 11.33 22.57
N ASP A 389 17.46 12.64 22.84
CA ASP A 389 16.37 13.52 23.27
C ASP A 389 15.47 14.03 22.13
N GLY A 390 15.78 13.68 20.88
CA GLY A 390 15.02 14.12 19.71
C GLY A 390 15.34 15.53 19.22
N LYS A 391 16.31 16.21 19.83
CA LYS A 391 16.73 17.57 19.42
C LYS A 391 18.21 17.59 19.08
N ALA A 392 19.07 17.43 20.07
CA ALA A 392 20.51 17.60 19.91
C ALA A 392 21.30 17.00 21.09
N GLU A 393 20.70 16.10 21.87
CA GLU A 393 21.38 15.47 22.99
C GLU A 393 21.34 13.94 22.84
N LEU A 394 22.50 13.40 22.48
CA LEU A 394 22.84 11.99 22.50
C LEU A 394 23.72 11.73 23.73
N LYS A 395 23.36 10.73 24.54
CA LYS A 395 24.14 10.28 25.70
C LYS A 395 24.11 8.77 25.81
N GLY A 396 25.23 8.16 26.14
CA GLY A 396 25.28 6.72 26.37
C GLY A 396 26.56 6.29 27.05
N ASN A 397 26.55 5.08 27.58
CA ASN A 397 27.72 4.43 28.16
C ASN A 397 27.76 2.99 27.66
N PHE A 398 28.96 2.52 27.34
CA PHE A 398 29.24 1.15 26.93
C PHE A 398 30.42 0.63 27.73
N GLN A 399 30.35 -0.63 28.12
CA GLN A 399 31.44 -1.36 28.73
C GLN A 399 31.68 -2.62 27.93
N SER A 400 32.93 -2.87 27.56
CA SER A 400 33.29 -4.01 26.75
C SER A 400 34.48 -4.75 27.35
N HIS A 401 34.35 -6.06 27.40
CA HIS A 401 35.37 -7.07 27.63
C HIS A 401 35.46 -8.02 26.43
N LEU A 402 35.00 -7.59 25.26
CA LEU A 402 35.11 -8.34 24.01
C LEU A 402 36.47 -8.11 23.37
N ASP A 403 36.96 -9.16 22.68
CA ASP A 403 38.02 -8.98 21.71
C ASP A 403 37.49 -8.13 20.54
N PRO A 404 38.02 -6.90 20.34
CA PRO A 404 37.56 -5.99 19.29
C PRO A 404 37.67 -6.58 17.88
N LYS A 405 38.56 -7.55 17.67
CA LYS A 405 38.72 -8.24 16.39
C LYS A 405 37.45 -8.97 15.95
N GLY A 406 36.65 -9.47 16.90
CA GLY A 406 35.37 -10.11 16.58
C GLY A 406 34.31 -9.16 16.06
N LEU A 407 34.45 -7.86 16.34
CA LEU A 407 33.55 -6.82 15.87
C LEU A 407 34.00 -6.21 14.53
N ALA A 408 35.10 -6.69 13.94
CA ALA A 408 35.65 -6.16 12.68
C ALA A 408 34.62 -6.02 11.54
N PRO A 409 33.65 -6.96 11.34
CA PRO A 409 32.63 -6.80 10.31
C PRO A 409 31.76 -5.54 10.45
N LEU A 410 31.66 -4.96 11.67
CA LEU A 410 30.90 -3.75 11.93
C LEU A 410 31.63 -2.46 11.52
N PHE A 411 32.96 -2.50 11.38
CA PHE A 411 33.80 -1.32 11.11
C PHE A 411 34.19 -1.19 9.63
N GLY A 412 33.66 -2.06 8.77
CA GLY A 412 33.91 -2.06 7.33
C GLY A 412 35.30 -2.58 6.93
N PRO A 413 35.55 -2.73 5.61
CA PRO A 413 36.75 -3.38 5.10
C PRO A 413 38.04 -2.60 5.41
N GLY A 414 37.99 -1.27 5.49
CA GLY A 414 39.16 -0.43 5.76
C GLY A 414 39.78 -0.64 7.15
N ALA A 415 38.97 -1.03 8.14
CA ALA A 415 39.45 -1.29 9.51
C ALA A 415 40.08 -2.69 9.67
N THR A 416 39.87 -3.60 8.71
CA THR A 416 40.25 -5.02 8.84
C THR A 416 41.76 -5.20 9.02
N ALA A 417 42.58 -4.45 8.28
CA ALA A 417 44.04 -4.52 8.40
C ALA A 417 44.55 -4.09 9.78
N PHE A 418 43.89 -3.10 10.40
CA PHE A 418 44.21 -2.65 11.75
C PHE A 418 43.86 -3.73 12.78
N TRP A 419 42.63 -4.24 12.76
CA TRP A 419 42.19 -5.26 13.71
C TRP A 419 42.97 -6.57 13.58
N ASN A 420 43.36 -6.96 12.37
CA ASN A 420 44.19 -8.15 12.15
C ASN A 420 45.65 -7.97 12.63
N SER A 421 46.09 -6.73 12.85
CA SER A 421 47.42 -6.46 13.39
C SER A 421 47.50 -6.55 14.91
N LEU A 422 46.36 -6.69 15.59
CA LEU A 422 46.23 -6.85 17.03
C LEU A 422 45.95 -8.32 17.37
N ASP A 423 46.67 -8.83 18.36
CA ASP A 423 46.49 -10.19 18.89
C ASP A 423 46.56 -10.14 20.42
N PHE A 424 45.39 -10.20 21.06
CA PHE A 424 45.25 -10.06 22.50
C PHE A 424 45.36 -11.42 23.20
N VAL A 425 46.18 -11.51 24.27
CA VAL A 425 46.21 -12.72 25.11
C VAL A 425 44.91 -12.85 25.91
N ALA A 426 44.37 -11.72 26.36
CA ALA A 426 43.06 -11.60 27.00
C ALA A 426 42.35 -10.36 26.46
N ALA A 427 41.01 -10.42 26.36
CA ALA A 427 40.22 -9.32 25.82
C ALA A 427 40.42 -8.03 26.63
N PRO A 428 40.64 -6.88 25.96
CA PRO A 428 40.83 -5.60 26.64
C PRO A 428 39.54 -5.14 27.33
N LYS A 429 39.69 -4.38 28.41
CA LYS A 429 38.59 -3.65 29.04
C LYS A 429 38.48 -2.28 28.38
N ILE A 430 37.31 -1.97 27.85
CA ILE A 430 37.03 -0.70 27.18
C ILE A 430 35.77 -0.11 27.81
N ASP A 431 35.93 1.04 28.45
CA ASP A 431 34.83 1.87 28.93
C ASP A 431 34.65 3.04 27.95
N MET A 432 33.43 3.26 27.48
CA MET A 432 33.13 4.30 26.50
C MET A 432 31.90 5.10 26.94
N ARG A 433 32.05 6.41 26.99
CA ARG A 433 30.97 7.38 27.12
C ARG A 433 30.73 8.02 25.76
N VAL A 434 29.48 7.98 25.33
CA VAL A 434 28.98 8.62 24.11
C VAL A 434 28.29 9.91 24.50
N THR A 435 28.68 11.01 23.86
CA THR A 435 27.98 12.30 23.94
C THR A 435 27.87 12.91 22.54
N GLY A 436 26.88 13.75 22.27
CA GLY A 436 26.78 14.41 20.98
C GLY A 436 25.41 14.98 20.67
N ALA A 437 25.23 15.39 19.42
CA ALA A 437 23.95 15.86 18.86
C ALA A 437 23.33 14.89 17.84
N GLY A 438 23.99 13.76 17.56
CA GLY A 438 23.53 12.75 16.63
C GLY A 438 24.53 11.61 16.49
N LEU A 439 24.21 10.64 15.62
CA LEU A 439 25.04 9.44 15.38
C LEU A 439 26.11 9.62 14.28
N SER A 440 26.12 10.75 13.57
CA SER A 440 27.16 11.01 12.57
C SER A 440 28.50 11.34 13.23
N GLU A 441 29.60 11.01 12.55
CA GLU A 441 30.97 11.20 13.04
C GLU A 441 31.28 12.66 13.43
N GLU A 442 30.64 13.63 12.78
CA GLU A 442 30.79 15.06 13.07
C GLU A 442 30.03 15.52 14.31
N LEU A 443 28.98 14.78 14.69
CA LEU A 443 28.04 15.14 15.76
C LEU A 443 28.23 14.30 17.02
N ILE A 444 29.11 13.30 16.99
CA ILE A 444 29.37 12.39 18.09
C ILE A 444 30.76 12.62 18.68
N ARG A 445 30.84 12.43 19.98
CA ARG A 445 32.08 12.39 20.76
C ARG A 445 32.07 11.12 21.61
N LEU A 446 33.13 10.34 21.50
CA LEU A 446 33.36 9.13 22.26
C LEU A 446 34.55 9.38 23.19
N ASP A 447 34.33 9.41 24.49
CA ASP A 447 35.40 9.50 25.48
C ASP A 447 35.47 8.20 26.25
N GLY A 448 36.66 7.71 26.54
CA GLY A 448 36.76 6.42 27.21
C GLY A 448 38.14 6.10 27.73
N LYS A 449 38.23 4.92 28.32
CA LYS A 449 39.47 4.34 28.82
C LYS A 449 39.63 2.94 28.24
N VAL A 450 40.85 2.61 27.85
CA VAL A 450 41.25 1.26 27.48
C VAL A 450 42.27 0.74 28.49
N ASP A 451 42.09 -0.50 28.90
CA ASP A 451 43.02 -1.28 29.72
C ASP A 451 43.19 -2.64 29.04
N ALA A 452 44.35 -2.86 28.46
CA ALA A 452 44.73 -4.08 27.80
C ALA A 452 45.92 -4.70 28.54
N GLY A 453 45.78 -5.98 28.91
CA GLY A 453 46.91 -6.79 29.36
C GLY A 453 47.82 -7.15 28.18
N PRO A 454 48.60 -8.24 28.28
CA PRO A 454 49.56 -8.61 27.24
C PRO A 454 48.92 -8.80 25.87
N PHE A 455 49.52 -8.21 24.83
CA PHE A 455 49.08 -8.36 23.44
C PHE A 455 50.23 -8.15 22.46
N ARG A 456 50.00 -8.51 21.19
CA ARG A 456 50.92 -8.21 20.09
C ARG A 456 50.30 -7.17 19.17
N TYR A 457 51.10 -6.18 18.78
CA TYR A 457 50.77 -5.23 17.73
C TYR A 457 51.79 -5.31 16.61
N LYS A 458 51.35 -5.70 15.40
CA LYS A 458 52.22 -5.90 14.23
C LYS A 458 53.44 -6.79 14.53
N GLY A 459 53.26 -7.80 15.39
CA GLY A 459 54.30 -8.74 15.82
C GLY A 459 55.17 -8.27 16.99
N VAL A 460 55.01 -7.04 17.48
CA VAL A 460 55.73 -6.52 18.65
C VAL A 460 54.96 -6.87 19.92
N GLU A 461 55.63 -7.45 20.92
CA GLU A 461 55.03 -7.80 22.21
C GLU A 461 54.92 -6.58 23.12
N ILE A 462 53.70 -6.36 23.61
CA ILE A 462 53.33 -5.33 24.56
C ILE A 462 52.83 -6.04 25.82
N SER A 463 53.45 -5.75 26.96
CA SER A 463 53.12 -6.31 28.27
C SER A 463 51.77 -5.80 28.78
N ASP A 464 51.52 -4.50 28.62
CA ASP A 464 50.24 -3.86 28.93
C ASP A 464 50.13 -2.50 28.24
N LEU A 465 48.88 -2.06 28.07
CA LEU A 465 48.53 -0.74 27.58
C LEU A 465 47.36 -0.20 28.41
N THR A 466 47.55 0.99 28.97
CA THR A 466 46.46 1.78 29.54
C THR A 466 46.44 3.16 28.90
N GLY A 467 45.24 3.70 28.66
CA GLY A 467 45.14 5.03 28.10
C GLY A 467 43.72 5.54 28.06
N ASP A 468 43.60 6.85 28.09
CA ASP A 468 42.34 7.54 27.83
C ASP A 468 42.28 7.86 26.35
N TYR A 469 41.09 7.75 25.76
CA TYR A 469 40.87 8.13 24.38
C TYR A 469 39.69 9.09 24.25
N SER A 470 39.76 9.96 23.25
CA SER A 470 38.69 10.85 22.85
C SER A 470 38.62 10.86 21.33
N PHE A 471 37.50 10.39 20.78
CA PHE A 471 37.21 10.46 19.36
C PHE A 471 36.13 11.50 19.10
N ALA A 472 36.41 12.50 18.26
CA ALA A 472 35.43 13.50 17.85
C ALA A 472 35.82 14.09 16.50
N LYS A 473 34.83 14.36 15.64
CA LYS A 473 35.03 14.97 14.30
C LYS A 473 36.06 14.22 13.44
N GLY A 474 36.04 12.88 13.50
CA GLY A 474 36.97 12.02 12.76
C GLY A 474 38.39 11.97 13.33
N GLU A 475 38.70 12.67 14.43
CA GLU A 475 40.01 12.66 15.06
C GLU A 475 40.01 11.80 16.33
N LEU A 476 40.97 10.88 16.43
CA LEU A 476 41.27 10.14 17.66
C LEU A 476 42.42 10.82 18.42
N LYS A 477 42.15 11.24 19.65
CA LYS A 477 43.14 11.76 20.60
C LYS A 477 43.34 10.73 21.69
N VAL A 478 44.59 10.46 22.02
CA VAL A 478 44.95 9.54 23.10
C VAL A 478 45.71 10.33 24.16
N GLY A 479 45.26 10.23 25.40
CA GLY A 479 45.84 10.88 26.59
C GLY A 479 46.23 9.84 27.63
N HIS A 480 47.15 10.21 28.52
CA HIS A 480 47.62 9.35 29.61
C HIS A 480 48.02 7.93 29.15
N LEU A 481 48.56 7.82 27.94
CA LEU A 481 48.95 6.55 27.34
C LEU A 481 50.20 6.01 28.04
N GLN A 482 50.08 4.85 28.65
CA GLN A 482 51.17 4.05 29.19
C GLN A 482 51.24 2.75 28.39
N VAL A 483 52.42 2.45 27.86
CA VAL A 483 52.69 1.24 27.11
C VAL A 483 53.98 0.65 27.65
N HIS A 484 53.91 -0.60 28.09
CA HIS A 484 55.08 -1.35 28.54
C HIS A 484 55.37 -2.43 27.49
N SER A 485 56.54 -2.39 26.84
CA SER A 485 56.96 -3.44 25.90
C SER A 485 57.79 -4.51 26.59
N GLY A 486 57.62 -5.78 26.21
CA GLY A 486 58.33 -6.92 26.82
C GLY A 486 59.83 -6.99 26.52
N GLY A 487 60.36 -6.05 25.73
CA GLY A 487 61.77 -5.97 25.36
C GLY A 487 62.41 -4.65 25.80
N GLY A 488 62.71 -4.50 27.09
CA GLY A 488 63.51 -3.40 27.64
C GLY A 488 62.76 -2.47 28.56
#